data_AF-A0A2V7AN70-F1
#
_entry.id   AF-A0A2V7AN70-F1
#
_cell.length_a   1.000
_cell.length_b   1.000
_cell.length_c   1.000
_cell.angle_alpha   90.00
_cell.angle_beta   90.00
_cell.angle_gamma   90.00
#
_symmetry.space_group_name_H-M   'P 1'
#
loop_
_entity.id
_entity.type
_entity.pdbx_description
1 polymer ?
#
loop_
_entity_poly.entity_id
_entity_poly.type
_entity_poly.pdbx_seq_one_letter_code
_entity_poly.pdbx_strand_id
1 'polypeptide(L)'
;MGRVPEPRRPLSARRDAPGARGGRRRHVKKTTGLKIFGQPDPGVPGNVHLVGRYALGVDWADGHGSIYPFDRLRRDCPCGGCAALEALAPEMAWPEAIKKADAELRVTWADRHASAYPYPELRALCRCAGCTGGH
;
A
#
# COMPACT_ATOMS: atom_id res chain seq x y z
N MET A 1 18.75 9.06 -75.18
CA MET A 1 17.56 8.19 -74.94
C MET A 1 17.57 7.86 -73.45
N GLY A 2 16.50 7.89 -72.65
CA GLY A 2 15.11 8.33 -72.84
C GLY A 2 14.58 9.01 -71.56
N ARG A 3 13.28 9.35 -71.47
CA ARG A 3 12.71 10.17 -70.38
C ARG A 3 12.06 9.33 -69.25
N VAL A 4 12.14 9.85 -68.01
CA VAL A 4 11.14 9.88 -66.88
C VAL A 4 9.80 9.14 -67.16
N PRO A 5 9.21 8.29 -66.27
CA PRO A 5 8.71 8.60 -64.89
C PRO A 5 8.91 7.46 -63.83
N GLU A 6 8.46 7.44 -62.56
CA GLU A 6 7.86 8.36 -61.54
C GLU A 6 8.09 7.76 -60.10
N PRO A 7 7.87 8.47 -58.97
CA PRO A 7 8.00 7.91 -57.62
C PRO A 7 6.76 7.11 -57.16
N ARG A 8 6.96 5.92 -56.58
CA ARG A 8 5.87 5.13 -55.99
C ARG A 8 5.42 5.72 -54.65
N ARG A 9 4.29 6.42 -54.67
CA ARG A 9 3.59 6.92 -53.46
C ARG A 9 3.27 5.78 -52.47
N PRO A 10 3.32 6.03 -51.15
CA PRO A 10 2.91 5.04 -50.16
C PRO A 10 1.41 4.77 -50.24
N LEU A 11 1.03 3.49 -50.13
CA LEU A 11 -0.37 3.10 -50.00
C LEU A 11 -0.86 3.41 -48.58
N SER A 12 -1.76 4.39 -48.50
CA SER A 12 -2.44 4.77 -47.25
C SER A 12 -3.39 3.67 -46.78
N ALA A 13 -2.97 2.90 -45.78
CA ALA A 13 -3.85 1.97 -45.07
C ALA A 13 -4.74 2.73 -44.08
N ARG A 14 -5.89 3.24 -44.55
CA ARG A 14 -7.02 3.56 -43.66
C ARG A 14 -7.77 2.28 -43.33
N ARG A 15 -7.93 1.98 -42.05
CA ARG A 15 -9.02 1.12 -41.57
C ARG A 15 -9.33 1.42 -40.10
N ASP A 16 -10.42 2.15 -39.91
CA ASP A 16 -11.00 2.48 -38.62
C ASP A 16 -11.52 1.22 -37.89
N ALA A 17 -11.31 1.16 -36.58
CA ALA A 17 -11.81 0.08 -35.73
C ALA A 17 -12.38 0.65 -34.41
N PRO A 18 -13.70 0.79 -34.26
CA PRO A 18 -14.33 1.24 -33.03
C PRO A 18 -14.55 0.05 -32.08
N GLY A 19 -13.61 -0.18 -31.16
CA GLY A 19 -13.63 -1.38 -30.31
C GLY A 19 -13.01 -1.22 -28.93
N ALA A 20 -13.75 -0.64 -27.98
CA ALA A 20 -13.82 -1.04 -26.56
C ALA A 20 -14.59 0.01 -25.74
N ARG A 21 -15.76 -0.37 -25.20
CA ARG A 21 -16.43 0.44 -24.17
C ARG A 21 -15.64 0.29 -22.87
N GLY A 22 -14.83 1.30 -22.53
CA GLY A 22 -14.17 1.39 -21.22
C GLY A 22 -15.22 1.38 -20.10
N GLY A 23 -15.36 0.23 -19.43
CA GLY A 23 -16.37 0.05 -18.39
C GLY A 23 -16.18 1.04 -17.25
N ARG A 24 -17.24 1.74 -16.86
CA ARG A 24 -17.23 2.62 -15.68
C ARG A 24 -16.81 1.79 -14.47
N ARG A 25 -15.61 2.03 -13.94
CA ARG A 25 -15.15 1.43 -12.68
C ARG A 25 -16.12 1.86 -11.59
N ARG A 26 -17.07 0.99 -11.26
CA ARG A 26 -18.06 1.23 -10.22
C ARG A 26 -17.31 1.19 -8.90
N HIS A 27 -17.15 2.36 -8.28
CA HIS A 27 -16.47 2.48 -6.98
C HIS A 27 -17.36 1.82 -5.93
N VAL A 28 -17.14 0.52 -5.70
CA VAL A 28 -17.81 -0.23 -4.63
C VAL A 28 -17.28 0.34 -3.34
N LYS A 29 -18.06 1.25 -2.74
CA LYS A 29 -17.92 1.58 -1.32
C LYS A 29 -18.01 0.26 -0.58
N LYS A 30 -16.90 -0.22 0.01
CA LYS A 30 -16.88 -1.42 0.83
C LYS A 30 -17.84 -1.19 1.99
N THR A 31 -19.06 -1.69 1.86
CA THR A 31 -20.04 -1.68 2.95
C THR A 31 -19.43 -2.44 4.11
N THR A 32 -19.38 -1.77 5.26
CA THR A 32 -18.90 -2.28 6.55
C THR A 32 -19.29 -3.75 6.73
N GLY A 33 -18.32 -4.60 7.01
CA GLY A 33 -18.54 -6.03 7.21
C GLY A 33 -19.63 -6.29 8.26
N LEU A 34 -20.42 -7.33 8.03
CA LEU A 34 -21.57 -7.70 8.84
C LEU A 34 -21.18 -7.81 10.32
N LYS A 35 -21.70 -6.91 11.15
CA LYS A 35 -21.42 -6.89 12.60
C LYS A 35 -22.09 -8.09 13.26
N ILE A 36 -21.33 -9.17 13.48
CA ILE A 36 -21.68 -10.18 14.47
C ILE A 36 -21.60 -9.49 15.84
N PHE A 37 -22.69 -9.50 16.60
CA PHE A 37 -22.80 -8.75 17.85
C PHE A 37 -21.71 -9.19 18.85
N GLY A 38 -20.85 -8.25 19.26
CA GLY A 38 -19.87 -8.45 20.33
C GLY A 38 -18.41 -8.63 19.91
N GLN A 39 -18.10 -8.72 18.61
CA GLN A 39 -16.69 -8.82 18.18
C GLN A 39 -16.01 -7.43 18.21
N PRO A 40 -14.87 -7.26 18.92
CA PRO A 40 -14.16 -5.98 19.02
C PRO A 40 -13.61 -5.53 17.65
N ASP A 41 -13.42 -4.22 17.49
CA ASP A 41 -13.03 -3.63 16.21
C ASP A 41 -11.63 -4.09 15.78
N PRO A 42 -11.48 -4.75 14.61
CA PRO A 42 -10.21 -5.32 14.16
C PRO A 42 -9.17 -4.26 13.81
N GLY A 43 -9.56 -2.98 13.70
CA GLY A 43 -8.68 -1.84 13.50
C GLY A 43 -8.19 -1.18 14.79
N VAL A 44 -8.48 -1.70 15.99
CA VAL A 44 -7.99 -1.14 17.27
C VAL A 44 -6.81 -1.95 17.81
N PRO A 45 -5.63 -1.34 18.07
CA PRO A 45 -4.49 -2.05 18.66
C PRO A 45 -4.58 -2.13 20.18
N GLY A 46 -4.52 -3.35 20.72
CA GLY A 46 -4.31 -3.59 22.14
C GLY A 46 -2.88 -3.20 22.54
N ASN A 47 -1.90 -3.92 22.00
CA ASN A 47 -0.48 -3.77 22.32
C ASN A 47 0.36 -3.51 21.07
N VAL A 48 1.47 -2.79 21.24
CA VAL A 48 2.43 -2.44 20.17
C VAL A 48 3.83 -2.58 20.75
N HIS A 49 4.67 -3.41 20.13
CA HIS A 49 5.96 -3.83 20.68
C HIS A 49 7.02 -4.02 19.59
N LEU A 50 8.31 -4.00 19.97
CA LEU A 50 9.40 -4.31 19.03
C LEU A 50 9.57 -5.82 18.91
N VAL A 51 9.70 -6.32 17.68
CA VAL A 51 10.04 -7.72 17.36
C VAL A 51 11.51 -7.76 16.97
N GLY A 52 12.35 -8.09 17.96
CA GLY A 52 13.81 -8.06 17.80
C GLY A 52 14.33 -6.68 17.41
N ARG A 53 15.07 -6.61 16.30
CA ARG A 53 15.66 -5.38 15.75
C ARG A 53 15.26 -5.12 14.28
N TYR A 54 14.14 -5.67 13.83
CA TYR A 54 13.77 -5.62 12.40
C TYR A 54 12.29 -5.33 12.11
N ALA A 55 11.40 -5.46 13.11
CA ALA A 55 9.97 -5.28 12.90
C ALA A 55 9.24 -4.73 14.12
N LEU A 56 8.07 -4.16 13.82
CA LEU A 56 7.05 -3.78 14.78
C LEU A 56 6.01 -4.90 14.89
N GLY A 57 5.74 -5.36 16.10
CA GLY A 57 4.60 -6.21 16.43
C GLY A 57 3.40 -5.36 16.86
N VAL A 58 2.21 -5.75 16.41
CA VAL A 58 0.92 -5.19 16.85
C VAL A 58 -0.01 -6.34 17.20
N ASP A 59 -0.51 -6.33 18.44
CA ASP A 59 -1.57 -7.23 18.91
C ASP A 59 -2.89 -6.45 18.86
N TRP A 60 -3.80 -6.88 18.00
CA TRP A 60 -5.08 -6.23 17.72
C TRP A 60 -6.17 -6.67 18.70
N ALA A 61 -7.19 -5.83 18.89
CA ALA A 61 -8.30 -6.09 19.81
C ALA A 61 -9.15 -7.30 19.40
N ASP A 62 -9.15 -7.69 18.12
CA ASP A 62 -9.75 -8.92 17.59
C ASP A 62 -8.96 -10.20 17.93
N GLY A 63 -7.87 -10.09 18.71
CA GLY A 63 -6.98 -11.19 19.08
C GLY A 63 -5.94 -11.53 18.02
N HIS A 64 -5.85 -10.76 16.93
CA HIS A 64 -4.91 -11.01 15.85
C HIS A 64 -3.52 -10.43 16.14
N GLY A 65 -2.46 -11.17 15.81
CA GLY A 65 -1.08 -10.66 15.81
C GLY A 65 -0.64 -10.22 14.41
N SER A 66 0.09 -9.13 14.28
CA SER A 66 0.69 -8.67 13.01
C SER A 66 2.11 -8.19 13.20
N ILE A 67 2.98 -8.54 12.25
CA ILE A 67 4.39 -8.13 12.24
C ILE A 67 4.64 -7.27 10.99
N TYR A 68 5.15 -6.07 11.20
CA TYR A 68 5.48 -5.08 10.18
C TYR A 68 6.99 -4.84 10.15
N PRO A 69 7.75 -5.47 9.23
CA PRO A 69 9.17 -5.19 9.04
C PRO A 69 9.39 -3.71 8.78
N PHE A 70 10.39 -3.10 9.42
CA PHE A 70 10.56 -1.65 9.40
C PHE A 70 10.75 -1.09 7.99
N ASP A 71 11.55 -1.75 7.14
CA ASP A 71 11.74 -1.33 5.74
C ASP A 71 10.44 -1.33 4.95
N ARG A 72 9.56 -2.32 5.18
CA ARG A 72 8.25 -2.35 4.53
C ARG A 72 7.37 -1.24 5.08
N LEU A 73 7.28 -1.10 6.40
CA LEU A 73 6.48 -0.06 7.05
C LEU A 73 6.91 1.33 6.55
N ARG A 74 8.22 1.57 6.40
CA ARG A 74 8.82 2.78 5.85
C ARG A 74 8.42 3.05 4.40
N ARG A 75 8.39 2.03 3.53
CA ARG A 75 7.92 2.13 2.13
C ARG A 75 6.41 2.37 2.06
N ASP A 76 5.65 1.74 2.95
CA ASP A 76 4.20 1.88 3.08
C ASP A 76 3.80 3.16 3.87
N CYS A 77 4.72 4.12 4.07
CA CYS A 77 4.44 5.39 4.73
C CYS A 77 3.39 6.23 3.97
N PRO A 78 2.28 6.68 4.61
CA PRO A 78 1.23 7.45 3.96
C PRO A 78 1.64 8.80 3.34
N CYS A 79 2.86 9.31 3.57
CA CYS A 79 3.32 10.55 2.94
C CYS A 79 3.55 10.44 1.42
N GLY A 80 3.52 9.22 0.85
CA GLY A 80 3.70 8.95 -0.58
C GLY A 80 5.14 9.06 -1.09
N GLY A 81 5.93 10.00 -0.58
CA GLY A 81 7.33 10.19 -0.98
C GLY A 81 8.23 8.98 -0.69
N CYS A 82 7.95 8.23 0.38
CA CYS A 82 8.81 7.12 0.79
C CYS A 82 8.61 5.83 -0.03
N ALA A 83 7.45 5.69 -0.68
CA ALA A 83 7.21 4.60 -1.63
C ALA A 83 8.07 4.74 -2.90
N ALA A 84 8.47 5.97 -3.25
CA ALA A 84 9.29 6.31 -4.42
C ALA A 84 10.81 6.25 -4.17
N LEU A 85 11.25 5.88 -2.96
CA LEU A 85 12.68 5.79 -2.63
C LEU A 85 13.31 4.54 -3.27
N GLU A 86 14.19 4.79 -4.24
CA GLU A 86 14.96 3.77 -4.98
C GLU A 86 15.73 2.85 -4.02
N ALA A 87 16.41 3.44 -3.03
CA ALA A 87 17.03 2.74 -1.91
C ALA A 87 16.49 3.28 -0.57
N LEU A 88 16.37 2.38 0.41
CA LEU A 88 16.23 2.75 1.83
C LEU A 88 17.52 2.32 2.52
N ALA A 89 18.21 3.28 3.13
CA ALA A 89 19.33 2.96 4.02
C ALA A 89 18.78 2.42 5.37
N PRO A 90 19.46 1.47 6.03
CA PRO A 90 18.99 0.88 7.29
C PRO A 90 18.64 1.91 8.37
N GLU A 91 19.37 3.03 8.42
CA GLU A 91 19.16 4.14 9.35
C GLU A 91 17.80 4.82 9.12
N MET A 92 17.36 4.93 7.86
CA MET A 92 16.05 5.50 7.51
C MET A 92 14.89 4.61 7.96
N ALA A 93 15.14 3.31 8.19
CA ALA A 93 14.17 2.34 8.68
C ALA A 93 14.33 2.05 10.18
N TRP A 94 15.26 2.71 10.90
CA TRP A 94 15.40 2.51 12.34
C TRP A 94 14.43 3.40 13.14
N PRO A 95 13.53 2.84 13.96
CA PRO A 95 12.63 3.64 14.79
C PRO A 95 13.34 4.15 16.05
N GLU A 96 13.40 5.48 16.22
CA GLU A 96 13.85 6.11 17.47
C GLU A 96 12.72 6.20 18.50
N ALA A 97 11.48 6.42 18.05
CA ALA A 97 10.32 6.49 18.91
C ALA A 97 9.07 5.92 18.22
N ILE A 98 8.33 5.09 18.95
CA ILE A 98 7.02 4.56 18.54
C ILE A 98 6.01 5.02 19.58
N LYS A 99 4.96 5.72 19.14
CA LYS A 99 3.91 6.27 20.01
C LYS A 99 2.54 5.82 19.53
N LYS A 100 1.75 5.28 20.46
CA LYS A 100 0.33 4.95 20.28
C LYS A 100 -0.49 6.21 20.55
N ALA A 101 -1.31 6.64 19.60
CA ALA A 101 -2.34 7.67 19.79
C ALA A 101 -3.74 7.01 19.71
N ASP A 102 -4.82 7.78 19.78
CA ASP A 102 -6.17 7.19 19.80
C ASP A 102 -6.61 6.61 18.44
N ALA A 103 -6.12 7.16 17.32
CA ALA A 103 -6.51 6.78 15.97
C ALA A 103 -5.35 6.35 15.04
N GLU A 104 -4.09 6.60 15.44
CA GLU A 104 -2.91 6.38 14.60
C GLU A 104 -1.69 5.89 15.39
N LEU A 105 -0.84 5.10 14.74
CA LEU A 105 0.51 4.84 15.20
C LEU A 105 1.46 5.90 14.64
N ARG A 106 2.21 6.58 15.51
CA ARG A 106 3.27 7.49 15.08
C ARG A 106 4.63 6.86 15.28
N VAL A 107 5.42 6.76 14.22
CA VAL A 107 6.80 6.28 14.23
C VAL A 107 7.72 7.42 13.81
N THR A 108 8.68 7.75 14.66
CA THR A 108 9.79 8.66 14.36
C THR A 108 11.01 7.81 14.02
N TRP A 109 11.59 8.06 12.85
CA TRP A 109 12.75 7.35 12.31
C TRP A 109 14.05 8.15 12.55
N ALA A 110 15.21 7.49 12.53
CA ALA A 110 16.50 8.14 12.79
C ALA A 110 16.93 9.17 11.72
N ASP A 111 16.31 9.14 10.53
CA ASP A 111 16.43 10.21 9.52
C ASP A 111 15.59 11.48 9.87
N ARG A 112 15.00 11.52 11.07
CA ARG A 112 14.05 12.52 11.59
C ARG A 112 12.71 12.57 10.86
N HIS A 113 12.42 11.64 9.95
CA HIS A 113 11.10 11.52 9.37
C HIS A 113 10.09 11.04 10.41
N ALA A 114 8.85 11.50 10.32
CA ALA A 114 7.75 11.01 11.13
C ALA A 114 6.67 10.41 10.22
N SER A 115 6.45 9.11 10.34
CA SER A 115 5.29 8.45 9.74
C SER A 115 4.14 8.43 10.73
N ALA A 116 2.94 8.78 10.28
CA ALA A 116 1.69 8.53 10.98
C ALA A 116 0.89 7.48 10.20
N TYR A 117 0.51 6.38 10.84
CA TYR A 117 -0.24 5.28 10.25
C TYR A 117 -1.61 5.18 10.92
N PRO A 118 -2.71 5.61 10.26
CA PRO A 118 -4.06 5.36 10.75
C PRO A 118 -4.27 3.87 10.98
N TYR A 119 -4.82 3.47 12.13
CA TYR A 119 -4.89 2.04 12.46
C TYR A 119 -5.64 1.15 11.46
N PRO A 120 -6.75 1.59 10.82
CA PRO A 120 -7.39 0.81 9.76
C PRO A 120 -6.50 0.58 8.55
N GLU A 121 -5.62 1.54 8.22
CA GLU A 121 -4.66 1.43 7.11
C GLU A 121 -3.50 0.51 7.51
N LEU A 122 -2.94 0.68 8.71
CA LEU A 122 -1.92 -0.22 9.25
C LEU A 122 -2.42 -1.68 9.27
N ARG A 123 -3.67 -1.90 9.70
CA ARG A 123 -4.33 -3.21 9.66
C ARG A 123 -4.45 -3.76 8.24
N ALA A 124 -4.77 -2.90 7.26
CA ALA A 124 -4.87 -3.27 5.84
C ALA A 124 -3.50 -3.62 5.20
N LEU A 125 -2.38 -3.14 5.75
CA LEU A 125 -1.03 -3.56 5.36
C LEU A 125 -0.65 -4.97 5.88
N CYS A 126 -1.45 -5.56 6.78
CA CYS A 126 -1.19 -6.91 7.28
C CYS A 126 -1.30 -7.95 6.15
N ARG A 127 -0.20 -8.67 5.90
CA ARG A 127 -0.05 -9.63 4.80
C ARG A 127 0.03 -11.08 5.29
N CYS A 128 -0.62 -11.38 6.41
CA CYS A 128 -0.74 -12.75 6.93
C CYS A 128 -1.78 -13.55 6.14
N ALA A 129 -1.72 -14.89 6.22
CA ALA A 129 -2.64 -15.78 5.51
C ALA A 129 -4.13 -15.48 5.79
N GLY A 130 -4.48 -15.09 7.02
CA GLY A 130 -5.85 -14.71 7.39
C GLY A 130 -6.35 -13.37 6.83
N CYS A 131 -5.45 -12.49 6.39
CA CYS A 131 -5.81 -11.19 5.80
C CYS A 131 -5.65 -11.16 4.27
N THR A 132 -4.69 -11.88 3.71
CA THR A 132 -4.47 -11.94 2.25
C THR A 132 -5.08 -13.17 1.57
N GLY A 133 -5.61 -14.13 2.33
CA GLY A 133 -6.55 -15.17 1.88
C GLY A 133 -6.29 -15.75 0.49
N GLY A 134 -5.28 -16.63 0.40
CA GLY A 134 -5.13 -17.49 -0.78
C GLY A 134 -6.38 -18.33 -1.01
N HIS A 135 -6.78 -18.45 -2.28
CA HIS A 135 -7.97 -19.17 -2.73
C HIS A 135 -7.73 -20.68 -2.82
#